data_AF-A0A7J8LF16-F1
#
_entry.id   AF-A0A7J8LF16-F1
#
_cell.length_a   1.000
_cell.length_b   1.000
_cell.length_c   1.000
_cell.angle_alpha   90.00
_cell.angle_beta   90.00
_cell.angle_gamma   90.00
#
_symmetry.space_group_name_H-M   'P 1'
#
loop_
_entity.id
_entity.type
_entity.pdbx_description
1 polymer ?
#
loop_
_entity_poly.entity_id
_entity_poly.type
_entity_poly.pdbx_seq_one_letter_code
_entity_poly.pdbx_strand_id
1 'polypeptide(L)'
;SILYVEYRTRKEREKVDFRNHVIQWFEVLDGLLGKHWRNVGLAFNCTFLLFGSVIQLIACASNIYYINDNLDKRTWTYIFGACCATTVFIPSFHNYRIWSFLGLIMTTYTAWYLTIASLLHGQVEGVKHSGPTKLVLYFTGATNILYTFGGHAVTVEIMHAMWKPQKFKAIYLIATLYVLTLTLPVAAAVYWAFGDMLLDHSNAFSLLPRTPFRDMAFITFGFACTPLYFVWEKAIGMHECKSLCKRAAARLPVVVPIWFLAIIFPFFGPINSTVGSLLVSFTVYVIPALAHIFTFRSATARENAVEQPSKYFGRWVGTYTINVFVVVWVLIVGFGFGGWASMTNFIHQIDTFGLFTKCYQCPPPASAVSPPPHGLNATTAAPLHHPFNHTHSP
;
A
#
# COMPACT_ATOMS: atom_id res chain seq x y z
N SER A 1 2.15 20.78 -3.67
CA SER A 1 1.47 21.78 -4.53
C SER A 1 2.27 23.07 -4.63
N ILE A 2 2.56 23.77 -3.52
CA ILE A 2 3.31 25.04 -3.51
C ILE A 2 4.63 24.94 -4.30
N LEU A 3 5.48 23.95 -3.98
CA LEU A 3 6.77 23.75 -4.67
C LEU A 3 6.63 23.52 -6.18
N TYR A 4 5.59 22.80 -6.61
CA TYR A 4 5.33 22.58 -8.03
C TYR A 4 4.92 23.88 -8.74
N VAL A 5 4.00 24.64 -8.15
CA VAL A 5 3.54 25.91 -8.73
C VAL A 5 4.71 26.87 -8.81
N GLU A 6 5.52 26.95 -7.76
CA GLU A 6 6.74 27.75 -7.72
C GLU A 6 7.72 27.37 -8.84
N TYR A 7 8.06 26.08 -8.97
CA TYR A 7 8.95 25.59 -10.02
C TYR A 7 8.42 25.89 -11.42
N ARG A 8 7.14 25.55 -11.67
CA ARG A 8 6.50 25.74 -12.97
C ARG A 8 6.47 27.21 -13.36
N THR A 9 6.04 28.10 -12.47
CA THR A 9 5.98 29.53 -12.75
C THR A 9 7.36 30.14 -12.98
N ARG A 10 8.41 29.71 -12.24
CA ARG A 10 9.79 30.14 -12.51
C ARG A 10 10.25 29.73 -13.90
N LYS A 11 9.98 28.49 -14.32
CA LYS A 11 10.37 27.98 -15.64
C LYS A 11 9.57 28.58 -16.79
N GLU A 12 8.29 28.87 -16.58
CA GLU A 12 7.47 29.59 -17.56
C GLU A 12 7.98 31.03 -17.76
N ARG A 13 8.50 31.71 -16.71
CA ARG A 13 9.17 33.02 -16.83
C ARG A 13 10.48 32.93 -17.65
N GLU A 14 11.16 31.79 -17.60
CA GLU A 14 12.34 31.48 -18.43
C GLU A 14 11.97 31.03 -19.86
N LYS A 15 10.68 31.12 -20.25
CA LYS A 15 10.14 30.72 -21.56
C LYS A 15 10.26 29.22 -21.89
N VAL A 16 10.32 28.36 -20.88
CA VAL A 16 10.26 26.90 -21.06
C VAL A 16 8.80 26.46 -21.29
N ASP A 17 8.54 25.71 -22.36
CA ASP A 17 7.22 25.12 -22.64
C ASP A 17 7.13 23.67 -22.10
N PHE A 18 6.00 23.35 -21.47
CA PHE A 18 5.70 22.05 -20.87
C PHE A 18 4.61 21.26 -21.60
N ARG A 19 4.13 21.69 -22.77
CA ARG A 19 3.02 21.04 -23.49
C ARG A 19 3.18 19.54 -23.74
N ASN A 20 4.41 19.07 -23.96
CA ASN A 20 4.72 17.65 -24.24
C ASN A 20 5.57 16.99 -23.14
N HIS A 21 5.77 17.67 -22.01
CA HIS A 21 6.68 17.21 -20.96
C HIS A 21 5.98 17.10 -19.61
N VAL A 22 5.86 15.88 -19.10
CA VAL A 22 5.31 15.64 -17.76
C VAL A 22 6.38 15.97 -16.72
N ILE A 23 6.12 17.04 -15.96
CA ILE A 23 6.94 17.45 -14.82
C ILE A 23 6.84 16.37 -13.73
N GLN A 24 7.99 15.92 -13.25
CA GLN A 24 8.10 14.92 -12.17
C GLN A 24 8.69 15.50 -10.91
N TRP A 25 8.50 14.80 -9.78
CA TRP A 25 8.95 15.28 -8.47
C TRP A 25 10.46 15.61 -8.41
N PHE A 26 11.31 14.76 -8.99
CA PHE A 26 12.77 14.98 -8.96
C PHE A 26 13.19 16.21 -9.78
N GLU A 27 12.45 16.57 -10.83
CA GLU A 27 12.72 17.77 -11.64
C GLU A 27 12.39 19.05 -10.86
N VAL A 28 11.31 19.02 -10.07
CA VAL A 28 10.96 20.11 -9.14
C VAL A 28 12.06 20.30 -8.10
N LEU A 29 12.60 19.19 -7.55
CA LEU A 29 13.72 19.25 -6.61
C LEU A 29 15.01 19.77 -7.25
N ASP A 30 15.33 19.34 -8.47
CA ASP A 30 16.50 19.84 -9.22
C ASP A 30 16.41 21.34 -9.46
N GLY A 31 15.25 21.80 -9.96
CA GLY A 31 15.05 23.20 -10.32
C GLY A 31 15.02 24.18 -9.15
N LEU A 32 14.65 23.72 -7.95
CA LEU A 32 14.54 24.58 -6.77
C LEU A 32 15.75 24.50 -5.85
N LEU A 33 16.37 23.32 -5.73
CA LEU A 33 17.39 23.03 -4.71
C LEU A 33 18.68 22.42 -5.27
N GLY A 34 18.68 22.04 -6.56
CA GLY A 34 19.85 21.53 -7.28
C GLY A 34 20.00 20.00 -7.30
N LYS A 35 21.07 19.56 -7.94
CA LYS A 35 21.31 18.16 -8.34
C LYS A 35 21.37 17.17 -7.18
N HIS A 36 21.84 17.58 -6.00
CA HIS A 36 21.89 16.69 -4.84
C HIS A 36 20.48 16.28 -4.39
N TRP A 37 19.57 17.26 -4.31
CA TRP A 37 18.17 17.04 -3.96
C TRP A 37 17.43 16.23 -5.02
N ARG A 38 17.75 16.44 -6.30
CA ARG A 38 17.27 15.59 -7.39
C ARG A 38 17.60 14.12 -7.14
N ASN A 39 18.87 13.80 -6.87
CA ASN A 39 19.33 12.43 -6.73
C ASN A 39 18.70 11.75 -5.49
N VAL A 40 18.60 12.48 -4.37
CA VAL A 40 17.91 11.99 -3.16
C VAL A 40 16.43 11.72 -3.46
N GLY A 41 15.73 12.67 -4.07
CA GLY A 41 14.33 12.50 -4.44
C GLY A 41 14.09 11.36 -5.42
N LEU A 42 14.97 11.20 -6.40
CA LEU A 42 14.90 10.10 -7.36
C LEU A 42 15.10 8.75 -6.67
N ALA A 43 16.14 8.60 -5.85
CA ALA A 43 16.42 7.35 -5.14
C ALA A 43 15.25 6.90 -4.26
N PHE A 44 14.74 7.80 -3.41
CA PHE A 44 13.62 7.48 -2.51
C PHE A 44 12.31 7.22 -3.27
N ASN A 45 11.99 8.02 -4.28
CA ASN A 45 10.75 7.84 -5.06
C ASN A 45 10.80 6.57 -5.91
N CYS A 46 11.90 6.30 -6.62
CA CYS A 46 12.07 5.06 -7.38
C CYS A 46 11.99 3.82 -6.49
N THR A 47 12.65 3.84 -5.33
CA THR A 47 12.62 2.72 -4.38
C THR A 47 11.21 2.53 -3.82
N PHE A 48 10.53 3.61 -3.45
CA PHE A 48 9.14 3.56 -2.99
C PHE A 48 8.20 2.97 -4.06
N LEU A 49 8.30 3.41 -5.32
CA LEU A 49 7.50 2.89 -6.43
C LEU A 49 7.80 1.42 -6.71
N LEU A 50 9.07 1.00 -6.66
CA LEU A 50 9.47 -0.40 -6.82
C LEU A 50 8.81 -1.29 -5.76
N PHE A 51 8.95 -0.95 -4.48
CA PHE A 51 8.34 -1.74 -3.41
C PHE A 51 6.82 -1.63 -3.38
N GLY A 52 6.24 -0.48 -3.75
CA GLY A 52 4.80 -0.33 -3.94
C GLY A 52 4.26 -1.30 -5.00
N SER A 53 4.99 -1.49 -6.10
CA SER A 53 4.67 -2.51 -7.11
C SER A 53 4.80 -3.94 -6.57
N VAL A 54 5.83 -4.24 -5.78
CA VAL A 54 6.01 -5.55 -5.14
C VAL A 54 4.83 -5.86 -4.21
N ILE A 55 4.48 -4.92 -3.34
CA ILE A 55 3.34 -5.03 -2.42
C ILE A 55 2.04 -5.27 -3.19
N GLN A 56 1.79 -4.49 -4.25
CA GLN A 56 0.59 -4.64 -5.07
C GLN A 56 0.51 -6.05 -5.69
N LEU A 57 1.64 -6.56 -6.20
CA LEU A 57 1.70 -7.90 -6.79
C LEU A 57 1.40 -9.00 -5.76
N ILE A 58 2.00 -8.91 -4.57
CA ILE A 58 1.74 -9.84 -3.45
C ILE A 58 0.26 -9.76 -3.03
N ALA A 59 -0.29 -8.54 -2.92
CA ALA A 59 -1.68 -8.33 -2.55
C ALA A 59 -2.63 -8.98 -3.55
N CYS A 60 -2.44 -8.76 -4.86
CA CYS A 60 -3.23 -9.37 -5.92
C CYS A 60 -3.15 -10.90 -5.88
N ALA A 61 -1.96 -11.47 -5.73
CA ALA A 61 -1.78 -12.92 -5.65
C ALA A 61 -2.44 -13.53 -4.40
N SER A 62 -2.27 -12.90 -3.22
CA SER A 62 -2.91 -13.34 -1.98
C SER A 62 -4.43 -13.25 -2.07
N ASN A 63 -4.92 -12.21 -2.72
CA ASN A 63 -6.34 -11.99 -2.92
C ASN A 63 -6.96 -13.12 -3.75
N ILE A 64 -6.33 -13.50 -4.86
CA ILE A 64 -6.85 -14.55 -5.74
C ILE A 64 -6.75 -15.92 -5.10
N TYR A 65 -5.71 -16.17 -4.31
CA TYR A 65 -5.64 -17.37 -3.47
C TYR A 65 -6.89 -17.53 -2.57
N TYR A 66 -7.45 -16.44 -2.05
CA TYR A 66 -8.66 -16.53 -1.22
C TYR A 66 -9.93 -16.83 -2.03
N ILE A 67 -9.96 -16.51 -3.33
CA ILE A 67 -11.01 -16.93 -4.27
C ILE A 67 -10.83 -18.40 -4.65
N ASN A 68 -9.61 -18.75 -5.05
CA ASN A 68 -9.25 -20.04 -5.59
C ASN A 68 -7.95 -20.54 -4.93
N ASP A 69 -8.12 -21.46 -4.00
CA ASP A 69 -7.05 -22.07 -3.20
C ASP A 69 -6.46 -23.34 -3.82
N ASN A 70 -6.83 -23.69 -5.06
CA ASN A 70 -6.27 -24.85 -5.77
C ASN A 70 -4.75 -24.72 -6.03
N LEU A 71 -4.23 -23.49 -6.03
CA LEU A 71 -2.81 -23.21 -6.20
C LEU A 71 -2.30 -22.46 -4.96
N ASP A 72 -1.04 -22.66 -4.60
CA ASP A 72 -0.40 -21.91 -3.51
C ASP A 72 -0.22 -20.42 -3.87
N LYS A 73 -0.13 -19.57 -2.84
CA LYS A 73 0.04 -18.10 -3.00
C LYS A 73 1.26 -17.75 -3.88
N ARG A 74 2.34 -18.52 -3.79
CA ARG A 74 3.54 -18.30 -4.61
C ARG A 74 3.30 -18.67 -6.07
N THR A 75 2.60 -19.78 -6.35
CA THR A 75 2.16 -20.12 -7.71
C THR A 75 1.25 -19.05 -8.31
N TRP A 76 0.30 -18.52 -7.54
CA TRP A 76 -0.49 -17.36 -7.96
C TRP A 76 0.39 -16.12 -8.22
N THR A 77 1.44 -15.91 -7.45
CA THR A 77 2.40 -14.81 -7.68
C THR A 77 3.18 -14.98 -8.99
N TYR A 78 3.51 -16.22 -9.41
CA TYR A 78 4.08 -16.46 -10.74
C TYR A 78 3.10 -16.08 -11.86
N ILE A 79 1.85 -16.54 -11.77
CA ILE A 79 0.81 -16.29 -12.78
C ILE A 79 0.53 -14.78 -12.88
N PHE A 80 0.27 -14.13 -11.74
CA PHE A 80 0.02 -12.69 -11.71
C PHE A 80 1.23 -11.86 -12.08
N GLY A 81 2.44 -12.31 -11.77
CA GLY A 81 3.67 -11.66 -12.21
C GLY A 81 3.78 -11.64 -13.74
N ALA A 82 3.48 -12.77 -14.40
CA ALA A 82 3.43 -12.86 -15.86
C ALA A 82 2.33 -11.96 -16.46
N CYS A 83 1.13 -11.94 -15.87
CA CYS A 83 0.08 -11.01 -16.27
C CYS A 83 0.56 -9.55 -16.10
N CYS A 84 1.29 -9.25 -15.03
CA CYS A 84 1.76 -7.89 -14.68
C CYS A 84 2.81 -7.44 -15.69
N ALA A 85 3.65 -8.36 -16.16
CA ALA A 85 4.61 -8.09 -17.21
C ALA A 85 3.94 -7.59 -18.49
N THR A 86 2.70 -7.99 -18.81
CA THR A 86 2.00 -7.48 -20.00
C THR A 86 1.68 -5.98 -19.93
N THR A 87 1.70 -5.38 -18.73
CA THR A 87 1.49 -3.93 -18.56
C THR A 87 2.57 -3.07 -19.22
N VAL A 88 3.72 -3.66 -19.58
CA VAL A 88 4.77 -2.98 -20.36
C VAL A 88 4.27 -2.47 -21.71
N PHE A 89 3.19 -3.03 -22.26
CA PHE A 89 2.59 -2.61 -23.52
C PHE A 89 1.66 -1.39 -23.37
N ILE A 90 1.42 -0.88 -22.16
CA ILE A 90 0.55 0.29 -21.96
C ILE A 90 1.27 1.56 -22.46
N PRO A 91 0.75 2.26 -23.49
CA PRO A 91 1.49 3.31 -24.17
C PRO A 91 1.53 4.66 -23.43
N SER A 92 0.48 5.02 -22.67
CA SER A 92 0.32 6.38 -22.12
C SER A 92 -0.64 6.46 -20.91
N PHE A 93 -0.43 7.49 -20.05
CA PHE A 93 -1.32 7.88 -18.95
C PHE A 93 -2.72 8.33 -19.39
N HIS A 94 -2.94 8.72 -20.65
CA HIS A 94 -4.30 9.09 -21.07
C HIS A 94 -5.23 7.85 -21.11
N ASN A 95 -4.69 6.72 -21.57
CA ASN A 95 -5.39 5.43 -21.55
C ASN A 95 -5.55 4.88 -20.12
N TYR A 96 -4.76 5.37 -19.17
CA TYR A 96 -4.82 5.01 -17.76
C TYR A 96 -6.06 5.58 -17.04
N ARG A 97 -6.76 6.58 -17.61
CA ARG A 97 -7.95 7.18 -16.97
C ARG A 97 -9.11 6.20 -16.82
N ILE A 98 -9.41 5.40 -17.85
CA ILE A 98 -10.48 4.39 -17.82
C ILE A 98 -10.20 3.34 -16.73
N TRP A 99 -8.95 2.91 -16.71
CA TRP A 99 -8.42 1.99 -15.72
C TRP A 99 -8.46 2.55 -14.29
N SER A 100 -8.21 3.85 -14.11
CA SER A 100 -8.35 4.54 -12.82
C SER A 100 -9.82 4.55 -12.33
N PHE A 101 -10.78 4.74 -13.24
CA PHE A 101 -12.21 4.67 -12.90
C PHE A 101 -12.60 3.25 -12.47
N LEU A 102 -12.14 2.22 -13.19
CA LEU A 102 -12.38 0.83 -12.82
C LEU A 102 -11.81 0.51 -11.44
N GLY A 103 -10.56 0.93 -11.18
CA GLY A 103 -9.92 0.74 -9.88
C GLY A 103 -10.65 1.46 -8.74
N LEU A 104 -11.18 2.66 -9.00
CA LEU A 104 -11.98 3.40 -8.01
C LEU A 104 -13.30 2.70 -7.69
N ILE A 105 -14.03 2.22 -8.71
CA ILE A 105 -15.27 1.45 -8.52
C ILE A 105 -14.99 0.19 -7.71
N MET A 106 -13.93 -0.56 -8.07
CA MET A 106 -13.59 -1.80 -7.38
C MET A 106 -13.17 -1.57 -5.94
N THR A 107 -12.36 -0.54 -5.68
CA THR A 107 -11.94 -0.19 -4.32
C THR A 107 -13.13 0.24 -3.47
N THR A 108 -14.05 1.00 -4.05
CA THR A 108 -15.31 1.38 -3.40
C THR A 108 -16.13 0.16 -3.04
N TYR A 109 -16.35 -0.73 -4.02
CA TYR A 109 -17.12 -1.96 -3.84
C TYR A 109 -16.50 -2.83 -2.74
N THR A 110 -15.18 -3.05 -2.80
CA THR A 110 -14.43 -3.83 -1.82
C THR A 110 -14.58 -3.27 -0.41
N ALA A 111 -14.39 -1.96 -0.24
CA ALA A 111 -14.48 -1.33 1.07
C ALA A 111 -15.90 -1.44 1.66
N TRP A 112 -16.92 -1.11 0.88
CA TRP A 112 -18.30 -1.22 1.36
C TRP A 112 -18.74 -2.68 1.57
N TYR A 113 -18.27 -3.60 0.73
CA TYR A 113 -18.46 -5.03 0.92
C TYR A 113 -17.87 -5.49 2.26
N LEU A 114 -16.60 -5.20 2.54
CA LEU A 114 -15.95 -5.60 3.80
C LEU A 114 -16.68 -5.02 5.01
N THR A 115 -17.14 -3.77 4.92
CA THR A 115 -17.91 -3.12 5.99
C THR A 115 -19.22 -3.86 6.24
N ILE A 116 -20.04 -4.04 5.20
CA ILE A 116 -21.37 -4.66 5.31
C ILE A 116 -21.23 -6.13 5.71
N ALA A 117 -20.31 -6.88 5.08
CA ALA A 117 -20.11 -8.28 5.36
C ALA A 117 -19.65 -8.52 6.80
N SER A 118 -18.76 -7.67 7.35
CA SER A 118 -18.34 -7.78 8.75
C SER A 118 -19.47 -7.46 9.72
N LEU A 119 -20.31 -6.47 9.41
CA LEU A 119 -21.49 -6.14 10.21
C LEU A 119 -22.54 -7.25 10.19
N LEU A 120 -22.78 -7.85 9.02
CA LEU A 120 -23.72 -8.97 8.88
C LEU A 120 -23.19 -10.27 9.49
N HIS A 121 -21.89 -10.51 9.42
CA HIS A 121 -21.24 -11.63 10.08
C HIS A 121 -21.38 -11.52 11.62
N GLY A 122 -21.33 -10.31 12.15
CA GLY A 122 -21.35 -10.07 13.59
C GLY A 122 -20.01 -10.39 14.24
N GLN A 123 -19.95 -10.22 15.57
CA GLN A 123 -18.77 -10.54 16.35
C GLN A 123 -18.56 -12.05 16.43
N VAL A 124 -17.33 -12.50 16.21
CA VAL A 124 -16.95 -13.89 16.51
C VAL A 124 -17.09 -14.17 18.01
N GLU A 125 -17.45 -15.41 18.35
CA GLU A 125 -17.64 -15.81 19.75
C GLU A 125 -16.35 -15.60 20.55
N GLY A 126 -16.43 -14.86 21.66
CA GLY A 126 -15.28 -14.55 22.50
C GLY A 126 -14.27 -13.57 21.89
N VAL A 127 -14.68 -12.73 20.92
CA VAL A 127 -13.80 -11.74 20.29
C VAL A 127 -13.12 -10.86 21.34
N LYS A 128 -11.79 -10.71 21.20
CA LYS A 128 -10.98 -9.87 22.09
C LYS A 128 -10.50 -8.64 21.33
N HIS A 129 -10.59 -7.48 21.98
CA HIS A 129 -10.10 -6.21 21.46
C HIS A 129 -9.02 -5.66 22.40
N SER A 130 -7.84 -6.29 22.39
CA SER A 130 -6.77 -5.93 23.34
C SER A 130 -6.05 -4.63 22.98
N GLY A 131 -6.20 -4.18 21.73
CA GLY A 131 -5.35 -3.13 21.17
C GLY A 131 -3.87 -3.55 21.14
N PRO A 132 -2.94 -2.60 20.90
CA PRO A 132 -1.52 -2.91 20.87
C PRO A 132 -0.97 -3.17 22.28
N THR A 133 -0.81 -4.44 22.63
CA THR A 133 -0.26 -4.86 23.95
C THR A 133 1.26 -4.75 24.06
N LYS A 134 1.95 -4.57 22.93
CA LYS A 134 3.41 -4.45 22.83
C LYS A 134 3.77 -3.20 22.03
N LEU A 135 4.88 -2.54 22.40
CA LEU A 135 5.38 -1.35 21.67
C LEU A 135 5.64 -1.63 20.19
N VAL A 136 6.16 -2.83 19.87
CA VAL A 136 6.37 -3.25 18.47
C VAL A 136 5.07 -3.22 17.69
N LEU A 137 3.97 -3.74 18.24
CA LEU A 137 2.66 -3.72 17.58
C LEU A 137 2.12 -2.30 17.38
N TYR A 138 2.31 -1.42 18.37
CA TYR A 138 1.90 -0.02 18.26
C TYR A 138 2.61 0.69 17.10
N PHE A 139 3.94 0.62 17.06
CA PHE A 139 4.73 1.32 16.06
C PHE A 139 4.65 0.66 14.66
N THR A 140 4.52 -0.65 14.56
CA THR A 140 4.20 -1.34 13.30
C THR A 140 2.83 -0.92 12.77
N GLY A 141 1.81 -0.80 13.63
CA GLY A 141 0.50 -0.28 13.25
C GLY A 141 0.56 1.17 12.77
N ALA A 142 1.25 2.04 13.50
CA ALA A 142 1.41 3.46 13.14
C ALA A 142 2.11 3.64 11.78
N THR A 143 3.14 2.85 11.50
CA THR A 143 3.86 2.91 10.21
C THR A 143 3.04 2.32 9.06
N ASN A 144 2.19 1.34 9.33
CA ASN A 144 1.23 0.86 8.34
C ASN A 144 0.18 1.95 7.99
N ILE A 145 -0.22 2.79 8.95
CA ILE A 145 -1.05 3.98 8.68
C ILE A 145 -0.28 4.98 7.83
N LEU A 146 0.99 5.27 8.15
CA LEU A 146 1.84 6.15 7.33
C LEU A 146 1.92 5.64 5.87
N TYR A 147 2.10 4.33 5.68
CA TYR A 147 2.08 3.70 4.36
C TYR A 147 0.72 3.85 3.67
N THR A 148 -0.38 3.57 4.38
CA THR A 148 -1.75 3.65 3.84
C THR A 148 -2.07 5.02 3.27
N PHE A 149 -1.63 6.08 3.95
CA PHE A 149 -1.78 7.46 3.47
C PHE A 149 -0.54 7.97 2.72
N GLY A 150 0.39 7.09 2.32
CA GLY A 150 1.67 7.41 1.70
C GLY A 150 1.64 7.68 0.18
N GLY A 151 0.46 7.75 -0.44
CA GLY A 151 0.30 7.91 -1.90
C GLY A 151 0.77 9.26 -2.48
N HIS A 152 1.40 10.12 -1.68
CA HIS A 152 1.74 11.48 -2.09
C HIS A 152 2.93 11.57 -3.06
N ALA A 153 3.72 10.51 -3.19
CA ALA A 153 4.94 10.48 -4.01
C ALA A 153 4.69 10.74 -5.51
N VAL A 154 3.46 10.52 -5.98
CA VAL A 154 3.02 10.72 -7.38
C VAL A 154 2.14 11.96 -7.58
N THR A 155 2.00 12.80 -6.54
CA THR A 155 1.07 13.95 -6.57
C THR A 155 1.48 15.02 -7.56
N VAL A 156 2.77 15.19 -7.84
CA VAL A 156 3.27 16.17 -8.80
C VAL A 156 2.90 15.78 -10.22
N GLU A 157 3.06 14.51 -10.56
CA GLU A 157 2.72 13.92 -11.84
C GLU A 157 1.20 14.01 -12.07
N ILE A 158 0.41 13.67 -11.05
CA ILE A 158 -1.07 13.79 -11.11
C ILE A 158 -1.49 15.25 -11.29
N MET A 159 -0.93 16.17 -10.50
CA MET A 159 -1.24 17.59 -10.57
C MET A 159 -0.89 18.18 -11.94
N HIS A 160 0.23 17.76 -12.54
CA HIS A 160 0.59 18.16 -13.89
C HIS A 160 -0.35 17.59 -14.96
N ALA A 161 -0.85 16.36 -14.78
CA ALA A 161 -1.82 15.73 -15.68
C ALA A 161 -3.24 16.33 -15.60
N MET A 162 -3.53 17.18 -14.61
CA MET A 162 -4.81 17.89 -14.50
C MET A 162 -4.90 19.03 -15.52
N TRP A 163 -6.08 19.20 -16.12
CA TRP A 163 -6.37 20.37 -16.96
C TRP A 163 -6.21 21.70 -16.21
N LYS A 164 -6.54 21.73 -14.91
CA LYS A 164 -6.41 22.91 -14.05
C LYS A 164 -5.65 22.57 -12.76
N PRO A 165 -4.30 22.56 -12.78
CA PRO A 165 -3.46 22.17 -11.64
C PRO A 165 -3.69 23.02 -10.38
N GLN A 166 -4.09 24.29 -10.54
CA GLN A 166 -4.36 25.22 -9.44
C GLN A 166 -5.47 24.74 -8.50
N LYS A 167 -6.43 23.95 -9.01
CA LYS A 167 -7.52 23.38 -8.21
C LYS A 167 -7.12 22.12 -7.43
N PHE A 168 -5.87 21.64 -7.59
CA PHE A 168 -5.41 20.41 -6.96
C PHE A 168 -5.66 20.38 -5.46
N LYS A 169 -5.43 21.49 -4.71
CA LYS A 169 -5.63 21.53 -3.25
C LYS A 169 -7.05 21.13 -2.81
N ALA A 170 -8.07 21.69 -3.47
CA ALA A 170 -9.47 21.43 -3.13
C ALA A 170 -9.90 20.01 -3.56
N ILE A 171 -9.49 19.58 -4.77
CA ILE A 171 -9.78 18.24 -5.27
C ILE A 171 -9.10 17.18 -4.40
N TYR A 172 -7.86 17.45 -3.97
CA TYR A 172 -7.11 16.57 -3.09
C TYR A 172 -7.82 16.40 -1.74
N LEU A 173 -8.32 17.49 -1.15
CA LEU A 173 -9.10 17.42 0.08
C LEU A 173 -10.36 16.57 -0.08
N ILE A 174 -11.12 16.76 -1.16
CA ILE A 174 -12.32 15.96 -1.45
C ILE A 174 -11.96 14.49 -1.63
N ALA A 175 -10.87 14.19 -2.35
CA ALA A 175 -10.38 12.83 -2.53
C ALA A 175 -9.96 12.19 -1.19
N THR A 176 -9.29 12.94 -0.31
CA THR A 176 -8.94 12.47 1.04
C THR A 176 -10.20 12.17 1.86
N LEU A 177 -11.20 13.05 1.86
CA LEU A 177 -12.47 12.82 2.56
C LEU A 177 -13.17 11.56 2.04
N TYR A 178 -13.20 11.35 0.72
CA TYR A 178 -13.71 10.13 0.13
C TYR A 178 -12.91 8.89 0.53
N VAL A 179 -11.58 8.94 0.56
CA VAL A 179 -10.77 7.80 1.05
C VAL A 179 -11.07 7.50 2.52
N LEU A 180 -11.34 8.52 3.34
CA LEU A 180 -11.75 8.34 4.73
C LEU A 180 -13.12 7.66 4.85
N THR A 181 -14.08 7.92 3.95
CA THR A 181 -15.36 7.21 3.96
C THR A 181 -15.23 5.74 3.58
N LEU A 182 -14.16 5.34 2.88
CA LEU A 182 -13.88 3.93 2.60
C LEU A 182 -13.10 3.27 3.74
N THR A 183 -12.08 3.94 4.26
CA THR A 183 -11.12 3.33 5.21
C THR A 183 -11.66 3.24 6.64
N LEU A 184 -12.31 4.30 7.15
CA LEU A 184 -12.77 4.32 8.54
C LEU A 184 -13.89 3.30 8.81
N PRO A 185 -14.95 3.18 7.97
CA PRO A 185 -15.99 2.20 8.22
C PRO A 185 -15.47 0.76 8.12
N VAL A 186 -14.60 0.47 7.16
CA VAL A 186 -13.96 -0.85 7.01
C VAL A 186 -13.16 -1.19 8.25
N ALA A 187 -12.24 -0.31 8.65
CA ALA A 187 -11.37 -0.55 9.79
C ALA A 187 -12.18 -0.75 11.06
N ALA A 188 -13.21 0.06 11.28
CA ALA A 188 -14.09 -0.06 12.44
C ALA A 188 -14.91 -1.37 12.43
N ALA A 189 -15.60 -1.68 11.32
CA ALA A 189 -16.47 -2.85 11.23
C ALA A 189 -15.69 -4.17 11.28
N VAL A 190 -14.57 -4.26 10.55
CA VAL A 190 -13.71 -5.46 10.53
C VAL A 190 -13.04 -5.65 11.89
N TYR A 191 -12.52 -4.58 12.51
CA TYR A 191 -11.94 -4.68 13.86
C TYR A 191 -12.99 -5.04 14.91
N TRP A 192 -14.20 -4.50 14.81
CA TRP A 192 -15.30 -4.84 15.70
C TRP A 192 -15.74 -6.30 15.57
N ALA A 193 -15.78 -6.84 14.36
CA ALA A 193 -16.20 -8.23 14.12
C ALA A 193 -15.14 -9.26 14.55
N PHE A 194 -13.85 -8.98 14.30
CA PHE A 194 -12.78 -9.99 14.42
C PHE A 194 -11.68 -9.67 15.45
N GLY A 195 -11.58 -8.43 15.92
CA GLY A 195 -10.65 -8.04 16.99
C GLY A 195 -9.20 -8.45 16.74
N ASP A 196 -8.60 -9.11 17.74
CA ASP A 196 -7.19 -9.51 17.74
C ASP A 196 -6.82 -10.55 16.66
N MET A 197 -7.79 -11.23 16.02
CA MET A 197 -7.50 -12.15 14.90
C MET A 197 -6.81 -11.46 13.73
N LEU A 198 -6.99 -10.14 13.60
CA LEU A 198 -6.37 -9.31 12.56
C LEU A 198 -4.87 -9.09 12.78
N LEU A 199 -4.34 -9.38 13.98
CA LEU A 199 -2.90 -9.31 14.23
C LEU A 199 -2.15 -10.39 13.45
N ASP A 200 -2.76 -11.56 13.32
CA ASP A 200 -2.19 -12.73 12.64
C ASP A 200 -2.75 -12.94 11.23
N HIS A 201 -3.74 -12.13 10.80
CA HIS A 201 -4.31 -12.16 9.45
C HIS A 201 -4.12 -10.81 8.77
N SER A 202 -3.05 -10.69 7.98
CA SER A 202 -2.68 -9.43 7.32
C SER A 202 -3.65 -8.98 6.21
N ASN A 203 -4.54 -9.88 5.78
CA ASN A 203 -5.57 -9.61 4.78
C ASN A 203 -6.95 -10.01 5.33
N ALA A 204 -7.82 -9.02 5.52
CA ALA A 204 -9.15 -9.20 6.12
C ALA A 204 -10.07 -10.15 5.34
N PHE A 205 -9.86 -10.34 4.04
CA PHE A 205 -10.64 -11.31 3.24
C PHE A 205 -10.50 -12.75 3.72
N SER A 206 -9.41 -13.07 4.42
CA SER A 206 -9.21 -14.41 5.00
C SER A 206 -10.21 -14.76 6.10
N LEU A 207 -10.81 -13.75 6.76
CA LEU A 207 -11.72 -13.93 7.88
C LEU A 207 -13.19 -13.96 7.46
N LEU A 208 -13.50 -13.58 6.22
CA LEU A 208 -14.87 -13.57 5.70
C LEU A 208 -15.18 -14.83 4.90
N PRO A 209 -16.42 -15.35 4.99
CA PRO A 209 -16.82 -16.56 4.29
C PRO A 209 -16.76 -16.40 2.76
N ARG A 210 -16.51 -17.50 2.06
CA ARG A 210 -16.47 -17.50 0.58
C ARG A 210 -17.88 -17.27 0.02
N THR A 211 -18.05 -16.18 -0.72
CA THR A 211 -19.31 -15.85 -1.40
C THR A 211 -19.02 -15.25 -2.77
N PRO A 212 -19.92 -15.40 -3.77
CA PRO A 212 -19.74 -14.76 -5.08
C PRO A 212 -19.58 -13.24 -5.01
N PHE A 213 -20.23 -12.59 -4.04
CA PHE A 213 -20.08 -11.15 -3.78
C PHE A 213 -18.67 -10.79 -3.31
N ARG A 214 -18.07 -11.62 -2.47
CA ARG A 214 -16.66 -11.48 -2.10
C ARG A 214 -15.78 -11.58 -3.34
N ASP A 215 -16.02 -12.58 -4.18
CA ASP A 215 -15.16 -12.92 -5.32
C ASP A 215 -15.25 -11.90 -6.48
N MET A 216 -16.32 -11.10 -6.53
CA MET A 216 -16.44 -9.95 -7.43
C MET A 216 -15.55 -8.75 -7.02
N ALA A 217 -15.08 -8.69 -5.78
CA ALA A 217 -14.26 -7.59 -5.25
C ALA A 217 -12.80 -7.57 -5.80
N PHE A 218 -12.47 -8.43 -6.76
CA PHE A 218 -11.09 -8.78 -7.10
C PHE A 218 -10.56 -8.26 -8.43
N ILE A 219 -11.39 -7.66 -9.28
CA ILE A 219 -10.99 -7.28 -10.65
C ILE A 219 -10.32 -5.89 -10.65
N THR A 220 -9.18 -5.74 -10.00
CA THR A 220 -8.30 -4.59 -10.28
C THR A 220 -6.85 -5.00 -10.30
N PHE A 221 -6.28 -4.89 -11.50
CA PHE A 221 -4.93 -5.29 -11.79
C PHE A 221 -4.07 -4.08 -12.20
N GLY A 222 -2.91 -3.95 -11.55
CA GLY A 222 -1.69 -3.38 -12.12
C GLY A 222 -1.69 -1.88 -12.43
N PHE A 223 -1.48 -1.03 -11.42
CA PHE A 223 -1.30 0.41 -11.63
C PHE A 223 -0.02 1.03 -11.03
N ALA A 224 0.61 0.37 -10.06
CA ALA A 224 1.81 0.90 -9.41
C ALA A 224 3.07 0.88 -10.30
N CYS A 225 3.18 -0.05 -11.25
CA CYS A 225 4.38 -0.19 -12.09
C CYS A 225 4.49 0.89 -13.18
N THR A 226 3.37 1.49 -13.60
CA THR A 226 3.34 2.42 -14.73
C THR A 226 4.20 3.67 -14.49
N PRO A 227 4.09 4.39 -13.35
CA PRO A 227 5.02 5.49 -13.04
C PRO A 227 6.49 5.07 -13.06
N LEU A 228 6.81 3.87 -12.56
CA LEU A 228 8.18 3.37 -12.52
C LEU A 228 8.74 3.13 -13.93
N TYR A 229 7.92 2.60 -14.85
CA TYR A 229 8.30 2.44 -16.26
C TYR A 229 8.66 3.78 -16.90
N PHE A 230 7.90 4.84 -16.64
CA PHE A 230 8.18 6.16 -17.21
C PHE A 230 9.45 6.79 -16.63
N VAL A 231 9.69 6.63 -15.33
CA VAL A 231 10.95 7.09 -14.73
C VAL A 231 12.13 6.33 -15.34
N TRP A 232 12.02 5.02 -15.50
CA TRP A 232 13.03 4.19 -16.14
C TRP A 232 13.27 4.58 -17.61
N GLU A 233 12.21 4.77 -18.40
CA GLU A 233 12.30 5.22 -19.80
C GLU A 233 13.02 6.55 -19.94
N LYS A 234 12.78 7.50 -19.02
CA LYS A 234 13.53 8.76 -19.00
C LYS A 234 14.99 8.54 -18.60
N ALA A 235 15.27 7.69 -17.61
CA ALA A 235 16.63 7.41 -17.16
C ALA A 235 17.51 6.81 -18.28
N ILE A 236 16.95 5.96 -19.14
CA ILE A 236 17.64 5.37 -20.30
C ILE A 236 17.51 6.20 -21.58
N GLY A 237 16.82 7.36 -21.54
CA GLY A 237 16.63 8.23 -22.71
C GLY A 237 15.67 7.71 -23.78
N MET A 238 14.89 6.66 -23.52
CA MET A 238 13.98 6.04 -24.50
C MET A 238 12.56 6.65 -24.52
N HIS A 239 12.30 7.66 -23.69
CA HIS A 239 11.00 8.31 -23.57
C HIS A 239 10.47 8.95 -24.88
N GLU A 240 11.34 9.34 -25.82
CA GLU A 240 10.94 9.90 -27.12
C GLU A 240 10.74 8.85 -28.23
N CYS A 241 11.03 7.57 -27.96
CA CYS A 241 10.90 6.51 -28.97
C CYS A 241 9.44 6.28 -29.38
N LYS A 242 9.15 6.39 -30.68
CA LYS A 242 7.79 6.13 -31.23
C LYS A 242 7.38 4.66 -31.25
N SER A 243 8.34 3.73 -31.23
CA SER A 243 8.06 2.28 -31.30
C SER A 243 7.68 1.71 -29.94
N LEU A 244 6.44 1.18 -29.84
CA LEU A 244 5.94 0.53 -28.63
C LEU A 244 6.75 -0.72 -28.24
N CYS A 245 7.15 -1.53 -29.21
CA CYS A 245 7.88 -2.78 -28.95
C CYS A 245 9.25 -2.52 -28.32
N LYS A 246 9.99 -1.52 -28.82
CA LYS A 246 11.27 -1.11 -28.23
C LYS A 246 11.10 -0.58 -26.80
N ARG A 247 10.06 0.20 -26.55
CA ARG A 247 9.71 0.70 -25.20
C ARG A 247 9.33 -0.43 -24.26
N ALA A 248 8.50 -1.37 -24.72
CA ALA A 248 8.11 -2.54 -23.95
C ALA A 248 9.33 -3.39 -23.55
N ALA A 249 10.23 -3.67 -24.50
CA ALA A 249 11.48 -4.38 -24.24
C ALA A 249 12.35 -3.65 -23.20
N ALA A 250 12.42 -2.32 -23.28
CA ALA A 250 13.17 -1.50 -22.34
C ALA A 250 12.58 -1.47 -20.92
N ARG A 251 11.28 -1.76 -20.76
CA ARG A 251 10.60 -1.82 -19.45
C ARG A 251 10.71 -3.18 -18.77
N LEU A 252 10.92 -4.26 -19.52
CA LEU A 252 11.03 -5.62 -18.96
C LEU A 252 12.07 -5.74 -17.82
N PRO A 253 13.26 -5.11 -17.89
CA PRO A 253 14.23 -5.12 -16.80
C PRO A 253 13.71 -4.57 -15.47
N VAL A 254 12.67 -3.73 -15.49
CA VAL A 254 12.02 -3.18 -14.28
C VAL A 254 11.09 -4.20 -13.64
N VAL A 255 10.45 -5.06 -14.44
CA VAL A 255 9.49 -6.06 -13.95
C VAL A 255 10.20 -7.21 -13.23
N VAL A 256 11.37 -7.63 -13.73
CA VAL A 256 12.15 -8.74 -13.15
C VAL A 256 12.42 -8.59 -11.65
N PRO A 257 12.97 -7.47 -11.14
CA PRO A 257 13.22 -7.30 -9.70
C PRO A 257 11.91 -7.23 -8.90
N ILE A 258 10.85 -6.63 -9.44
CA ILE A 258 9.53 -6.61 -8.78
C ILE A 258 9.03 -8.04 -8.58
N TRP A 259 9.09 -8.83 -9.64
CA TRP A 259 8.62 -10.20 -9.62
C TRP A 259 9.45 -11.07 -8.66
N PHE A 260 10.78 -10.94 -8.73
CA PHE A 260 11.71 -11.66 -7.87
C PHE A 260 11.50 -11.33 -6.38
N LEU A 261 11.40 -10.05 -6.02
CA LEU A 261 11.18 -9.64 -4.63
C LEU A 261 9.82 -10.11 -4.09
N ALA A 262 8.78 -10.11 -4.92
CA ALA A 262 7.46 -10.63 -4.54
C ALA A 262 7.47 -12.14 -4.26
N ILE A 263 8.31 -12.90 -4.97
CA ILE A 263 8.47 -14.34 -4.76
C ILE A 263 9.28 -14.64 -3.49
N ILE A 264 10.33 -13.86 -3.20
CA ILE A 264 11.20 -14.08 -2.04
C ILE A 264 10.49 -13.77 -0.74
N PHE A 265 9.84 -12.62 -0.69
CA PHE A 265 9.24 -12.07 0.52
C PHE A 265 7.71 -11.96 0.34
N PRO A 266 6.93 -13.04 0.54
CA PRO A 266 5.48 -13.01 0.41
C PRO A 266 4.78 -12.38 1.63
N PHE A 267 5.45 -11.49 2.37
CA PHE A 267 5.00 -10.93 3.64
C PHE A 267 4.30 -9.58 3.46
N PHE A 268 3.04 -9.60 3.05
CA PHE A 268 2.27 -8.39 2.74
C PHE A 268 2.31 -7.33 3.86
N GLY A 269 1.88 -7.69 5.08
CA GLY A 269 1.86 -6.77 6.22
C GLY A 269 3.25 -6.24 6.63
N PRO A 270 4.22 -7.13 6.91
CA PRO A 270 5.58 -6.72 7.29
C PRO A 270 6.27 -5.81 6.25
N ILE A 271 6.12 -6.10 4.95
CA ILE A 271 6.69 -5.24 3.90
C ILE A 271 6.00 -3.86 3.89
N ASN A 272 4.67 -3.79 4.01
CA ASN A 272 3.95 -2.50 4.07
C ASN A 272 4.47 -1.61 5.20
N SER A 273 4.61 -2.18 6.40
CA SER A 273 5.09 -1.45 7.58
C SER A 273 6.57 -1.01 7.45
N THR A 274 7.40 -1.82 6.79
CA THR A 274 8.81 -1.52 6.54
C THR A 274 8.97 -0.42 5.48
N VAL A 275 8.21 -0.50 4.38
CA VAL A 275 8.16 0.53 3.33
C VAL A 275 7.58 1.83 3.90
N GLY A 276 6.56 1.75 4.74
CA GLY A 276 5.99 2.88 5.46
C GLY A 276 7.01 3.64 6.31
N SER A 277 7.72 2.92 7.17
CA SER A 277 8.72 3.49 8.07
C SER A 277 9.97 4.02 7.36
N LEU A 278 10.50 3.28 6.38
CA LEU A 278 11.81 3.58 5.77
C LEU A 278 11.73 4.43 4.51
N LEU A 279 10.68 4.28 3.69
CA LEU A 279 10.58 4.97 2.40
C LEU A 279 9.53 6.06 2.42
N VAL A 280 8.31 5.76 2.87
CA VAL A 280 7.22 6.74 2.90
C VAL A 280 7.54 7.90 3.84
N SER A 281 8.11 7.63 5.02
CA SER A 281 8.61 8.67 5.94
C SER A 281 9.45 9.74 5.22
N PHE A 282 10.35 9.33 4.34
CA PHE A 282 11.19 10.28 3.59
C PHE A 282 10.51 10.88 2.38
N THR A 283 9.93 10.05 1.51
CA THR A 283 9.37 10.49 0.23
C THR A 283 8.17 11.42 0.41
N VAL A 284 7.33 11.17 1.42
CA VAL A 284 6.07 11.90 1.63
C VAL A 284 6.20 13.03 2.62
N TYR A 285 6.95 12.83 3.70
CA TYR A 285 6.96 13.77 4.82
C TYR A 285 8.27 14.55 4.90
N VAL A 286 9.41 13.87 5.11
CA VAL A 286 10.68 14.54 5.40
C VAL A 286 11.21 15.33 4.21
N ILE A 287 11.35 14.71 3.03
CA ILE A 287 11.94 15.37 1.85
C ILE A 287 11.09 16.56 1.40
N PRO A 288 9.75 16.46 1.24
CA PRO A 288 8.94 17.60 0.83
C PRO A 288 8.93 18.74 1.86
N ALA A 289 8.90 18.44 3.16
CA ALA A 289 8.92 19.45 4.21
C ALA A 289 10.27 20.18 4.27
N LEU A 290 11.38 19.45 4.19
CA LEU A 290 12.71 20.05 4.09
C LEU A 290 12.87 20.85 2.80
N ALA A 291 12.40 20.33 1.67
CA ALA A 291 12.45 21.03 0.40
C ALA A 291 11.71 22.37 0.47
N HIS A 292 10.56 22.41 1.15
CA HIS A 292 9.84 23.65 1.41
C HIS A 292 10.63 24.63 2.29
N ILE A 293 11.20 24.16 3.40
CA ILE A 293 12.03 24.98 4.29
C ILE A 293 13.22 25.59 3.54
N PHE A 294 13.93 24.78 2.74
CA PHE A 294 15.12 25.24 2.04
C PHE A 294 14.80 26.14 0.84
N THR A 295 13.71 25.89 0.11
CA THR A 295 13.30 26.71 -1.03
C THR A 295 12.97 28.15 -0.61
N PHE A 296 12.35 28.31 0.56
CA PHE A 296 11.90 29.62 1.05
C PHE A 296 12.77 30.18 2.18
N ARG A 297 14.02 29.73 2.32
CA ARG A 297 14.89 30.09 3.46
C ARG A 297 15.19 31.59 3.51
N SER A 298 15.42 32.24 2.37
CA SER A 298 15.75 33.67 2.32
C SER A 298 14.50 34.55 2.44
N ALA A 299 14.67 35.78 2.91
CA ALA A 299 13.59 36.78 2.92
C ALA A 299 13.11 37.10 1.49
N THR A 300 14.05 37.24 0.56
CA THR A 300 13.77 37.50 -0.86
C THR A 300 12.95 36.37 -1.51
N ALA A 301 13.21 35.11 -1.19
CA ALA A 301 12.43 33.99 -1.72
C ALA A 301 11.00 33.97 -1.16
N ARG A 302 10.80 34.42 0.08
CA ARG A 302 9.47 34.52 0.70
C ARG A 302 8.65 35.67 0.13
N GLU A 303 9.27 36.81 -0.13
CA GLU A 303 8.59 37.96 -0.73
C GLU A 303 8.18 37.69 -2.18
N ASN A 304 9.04 37.01 -2.94
CA ASN A 304 8.79 36.66 -4.34
C ASN A 304 8.03 35.35 -4.56
N ALA A 305 7.61 34.67 -3.48
CA ALA A 305 6.90 33.40 -3.57
C ALA A 305 5.59 33.55 -4.34
N VAL A 306 5.34 32.62 -5.26
CA VAL A 306 4.14 32.65 -6.11
C VAL A 306 2.87 32.46 -5.29
N GLU A 307 2.92 31.61 -4.26
CA GLU A 307 1.82 31.41 -3.32
C GLU A 307 2.28 31.71 -1.90
N GLN A 308 1.63 32.70 -1.26
CA GLN A 308 1.87 33.02 0.14
C GLN A 308 1.12 32.03 1.06
N PRO A 309 1.73 31.62 2.19
CA PRO A 309 1.07 30.75 3.16
C PRO A 309 -0.15 31.43 3.78
N SER A 310 -1.17 30.63 4.09
CA SER A 310 -2.44 31.11 4.62
C SER A 310 -2.26 31.87 5.94
N LYS A 311 -3.05 32.94 6.11
CA LYS A 311 -3.10 33.71 7.37
C LYS A 311 -3.58 32.87 8.55
N TYR A 312 -4.46 31.89 8.30
CA TYR A 312 -5.02 31.01 9.33
C TYR A 312 -3.97 30.13 10.03
N PHE A 313 -2.89 29.76 9.33
CA PHE A 313 -1.84 28.90 9.87
C PHE A 313 -0.58 29.70 10.27
N GLY A 314 -0.73 30.96 10.70
CA GLY A 314 0.42 31.75 11.17
C GLY A 314 1.42 32.15 10.07
N ARG A 315 0.96 32.23 8.80
CA ARG A 315 1.77 32.59 7.63
C ARG A 315 3.06 31.75 7.54
N TRP A 316 4.20 32.39 7.25
CA TRP A 316 5.49 31.72 7.11
C TRP A 316 5.95 31.06 8.41
N VAL A 317 5.83 31.74 9.56
CA VAL A 317 6.30 31.19 10.85
C VAL A 317 5.57 29.89 11.18
N GLY A 318 4.24 29.86 11.06
CA GLY A 318 3.48 28.66 11.33
C GLY A 318 3.74 27.55 10.30
N THR A 319 3.88 27.88 9.01
CA THR A 319 4.23 26.87 7.99
C THR A 319 5.60 26.25 8.25
N TYR A 320 6.60 27.04 8.63
CA TYR A 320 7.92 26.55 9.03
C TYR A 320 7.85 25.67 10.28
N THR A 321 7.10 26.11 11.29
CA THR A 321 6.93 25.36 12.54
C THR A 321 6.28 24.00 12.27
N ILE A 322 5.23 23.95 11.44
CA ILE A 322 4.58 22.70 11.02
C ILE A 322 5.55 21.79 10.28
N ASN A 323 6.30 22.31 9.31
CA ASN A 323 7.25 21.50 8.54
C ASN A 323 8.38 20.95 9.43
N VAL A 324 8.93 21.76 10.34
CA VAL A 324 9.95 21.30 11.30
C VAL A 324 9.37 20.24 12.23
N PHE A 325 8.17 20.45 12.76
CA PHE A 325 7.49 19.47 13.58
C PHE A 325 7.28 18.15 12.83
N VAL A 326 6.78 18.19 11.60
CA VAL A 326 6.59 16.99 10.76
C VAL A 326 7.91 16.26 10.54
N VAL A 327 8.99 16.97 10.21
CA VAL A 327 10.31 16.35 10.01
C VAL A 327 10.78 15.66 11.29
N VAL A 328 10.80 16.36 12.42
CA VAL A 328 11.28 15.81 13.70
C VAL A 328 10.41 14.64 14.16
N TRP A 329 9.09 14.81 14.13
CA TRP A 329 8.14 13.79 14.55
C TRP A 329 8.25 12.53 13.70
N VAL A 330 8.27 12.66 12.38
CA VAL A 330 8.35 11.50 11.47
C VAL A 330 9.72 10.83 11.56
N LEU A 331 10.81 11.56 11.78
CA LEU A 331 12.12 10.96 12.00
C LEU A 331 12.16 10.14 13.29
N ILE A 332 11.56 10.62 14.38
CA ILE A 332 11.56 9.92 15.67
C ILE A 332 10.56 8.75 15.67
N VAL A 333 9.30 9.03 15.34
CA VAL A 333 8.19 8.09 15.48
C VAL A 333 8.06 7.17 14.26
N GLY A 334 8.18 7.72 13.05
CA GLY A 334 8.03 6.97 11.81
C GLY A 334 9.28 6.17 11.45
N PHE A 335 10.41 6.84 11.29
CA PHE A 335 11.67 6.20 10.90
C PHE A 335 12.38 5.53 12.09
N GLY A 336 12.49 6.21 13.24
CA GLY A 336 13.17 5.68 14.42
C GLY A 336 12.44 4.48 15.04
N PHE A 337 11.45 4.74 15.90
CA PHE A 337 10.70 3.67 16.57
C PHE A 337 9.92 2.79 15.60
N GLY A 338 9.28 3.40 14.60
CA GLY A 338 8.58 2.70 13.54
C GLY A 338 9.49 1.80 12.70
N GLY A 339 10.66 2.28 12.29
CA GLY A 339 11.63 1.49 11.54
C GLY A 339 12.18 0.33 12.36
N TRP A 340 12.51 0.55 13.63
CA TRP A 340 12.92 -0.53 14.54
C TRP A 340 11.85 -1.61 14.68
N ALA A 341 10.60 -1.21 14.97
CA ALA A 341 9.49 -2.15 15.16
C ALA A 341 9.18 -2.95 13.89
N SER A 342 9.05 -2.26 12.75
CA SER A 342 8.76 -2.88 11.45
C SER A 342 9.88 -3.80 10.98
N MET A 343 11.15 -3.40 11.16
CA MET A 343 12.29 -4.25 10.81
C MET A 343 12.39 -5.48 11.72
N THR A 344 12.18 -5.32 13.02
CA THR A 344 12.16 -6.44 13.98
C THR A 344 11.08 -7.44 13.62
N ASN A 345 9.86 -6.96 13.30
CA ASN A 345 8.78 -7.81 12.84
C ASN A 345 9.11 -8.50 11.50
N PHE A 346 9.72 -7.77 10.55
CA PHE A 346 10.12 -8.34 9.26
C PHE A 346 11.16 -9.46 9.40
N ILE A 347 12.21 -9.24 10.23
CA ILE A 347 13.24 -10.25 10.52
C ILE A 347 12.61 -11.47 11.20
N HIS A 348 11.74 -11.25 12.20
CA HIS A 348 11.07 -12.34 12.89
C HIS A 348 10.24 -13.22 11.93
N GLN A 349 9.60 -12.62 10.93
CA GLN A 349 8.82 -13.34 9.92
C GLN A 349 9.73 -14.14 8.97
N ILE A 350 10.89 -13.60 8.61
CA ILE A 350 11.92 -14.35 7.87
C ILE A 350 12.42 -15.54 8.68
N ASP A 351 12.75 -15.34 9.95
CA ASP A 351 13.26 -16.40 10.82
C ASP A 351 12.22 -17.51 11.07
N THR A 352 10.94 -17.14 11.12
CA THR A 352 9.84 -18.08 11.40
C THR A 352 9.45 -18.89 10.15
N PHE A 353 9.32 -18.23 8.99
CA PHE A 353 8.77 -18.86 7.78
C PHE A 353 9.83 -19.23 6.72
N GLY A 354 11.02 -18.66 6.83
CA GLY A 354 12.09 -18.76 5.83
C GLY A 354 11.88 -17.86 4.61
N LEU A 355 12.88 -17.85 3.74
CA LEU A 355 12.79 -17.22 2.42
C LEU A 355 12.06 -18.16 1.43
N PHE A 356 11.34 -17.62 0.45
CA PHE A 356 10.64 -18.38 -0.60
C PHE A 356 9.54 -19.35 -0.11
N THR A 357 8.93 -19.11 1.04
CA THR A 357 7.81 -19.92 1.56
C THR A 357 6.71 -20.08 0.50
N LYS A 358 6.25 -21.33 0.28
CA LYS A 358 5.18 -21.63 -0.71
C LYS A 358 3.87 -20.91 -0.38
N CYS A 359 3.54 -20.82 0.91
CA CYS A 359 2.29 -20.22 1.38
C CYS A 359 2.50 -19.52 2.73
N TYR A 360 2.34 -18.21 2.76
CA TYR A 360 2.35 -17.39 3.98
C TYR A 360 0.93 -17.28 4.55
N GLN A 361 0.73 -17.55 5.84
CA GLN A 361 -0.60 -17.54 6.50
C GLN A 361 -1.63 -18.43 5.78
N CYS A 362 -1.26 -19.67 5.45
CA CYS A 362 -2.17 -20.66 4.89
C CYS A 362 -2.37 -21.80 5.88
N PRO A 363 -3.54 -22.45 5.93
CA PRO A 363 -3.74 -23.64 6.75
C PRO A 363 -2.68 -24.69 6.40
N PRO A 364 -2.14 -25.45 7.38
CA PRO A 364 -1.27 -26.56 7.08
C PRO A 364 -2.00 -27.54 6.14
N PRO A 365 -1.31 -28.11 5.14
CA PRO A 365 -1.92 -29.09 4.25
C PRO A 365 -2.50 -30.25 5.05
N ALA A 366 -3.69 -30.73 4.65
CA ALA A 366 -4.45 -31.78 5.32
C ALA A 366 -3.67 -33.10 5.56
N SER A 367 -2.50 -33.25 4.94
CA SER A 367 -1.57 -34.36 5.15
C SER A 367 -0.80 -34.31 6.49
N ALA A 368 -0.95 -33.26 7.31
CA ALA A 368 -0.34 -33.17 8.64
C ALA A 368 -1.31 -33.46 9.81
N VAL A 369 -2.57 -33.79 9.53
CA VAL A 369 -3.47 -34.34 10.56
C VAL A 369 -3.30 -35.86 10.54
N SER A 370 -2.58 -36.39 11.52
CA SER A 370 -2.54 -37.82 11.78
C SER A 370 -3.98 -38.32 11.90
N PRO A 371 -4.38 -39.41 11.21
CA PRO A 371 -5.70 -39.97 11.41
C PRO A 371 -5.86 -40.36 12.89
N PRO A 372 -7.05 -40.20 13.49
CA PRO A 372 -7.30 -40.66 14.84
C PRO A 372 -6.96 -42.15 14.96
N PRO A 373 -6.40 -42.62 16.09
CA PRO A 373 -6.04 -44.02 16.23
C PRO A 373 -7.29 -44.87 16.03
N HIS A 374 -7.23 -45.75 15.03
CA HIS A 374 -8.21 -46.81 14.80
C HIS A 374 -8.34 -47.65 16.08
N GLY A 375 -9.43 -47.43 16.83
CA GLY A 375 -9.92 -48.37 17.83
C GLY A 375 -10.63 -49.53 17.13
N LEU A 376 -10.19 -50.74 17.42
CA LEU A 376 -10.54 -52.00 16.80
C LEU A 376 -12.05 -52.28 16.66
N ASN A 377 -12.41 -52.86 15.51
CA ASN A 377 -13.60 -53.69 15.34
C ASN A 377 -13.55 -54.87 16.32
N ALA A 378 -14.60 -55.01 17.13
CA ALA A 378 -15.00 -56.29 17.70
C ALA A 378 -16.53 -56.38 17.67
N THR A 379 -17.04 -57.02 16.62
CA THR A 379 -18.35 -57.67 16.60
C THR A 379 -18.42 -58.70 17.72
N THR A 380 -19.38 -58.60 18.65
CA THR A 380 -20.12 -59.76 19.19
C THR A 380 -21.26 -59.31 20.10
N ALA A 381 -22.46 -59.80 19.75
CA ALA A 381 -23.56 -60.25 20.60
C ALA A 381 -24.06 -59.37 21.75
N ALA A 382 -25.29 -58.89 21.58
CA ALA A 382 -26.19 -58.51 22.67
C ALA A 382 -26.47 -59.72 23.59
N PRO A 383 -26.66 -59.45 24.90
CA PRO A 383 -27.85 -59.99 25.54
C PRO A 383 -28.62 -58.95 26.38
N LEU A 384 -29.94 -59.04 26.23
CA LEU A 384 -31.04 -58.69 27.14
C LEU A 384 -30.68 -58.27 28.57
N HIS A 385 -31.20 -57.12 29.01
CA HIS A 385 -31.78 -56.98 30.35
C HIS A 385 -32.90 -55.92 30.39
N HIS A 386 -33.99 -56.29 31.07
CA HIS A 386 -35.26 -55.59 31.27
C HIS A 386 -35.16 -54.21 31.97
N PRO A 387 -36.19 -53.36 31.85
CA PRO A 387 -36.27 -52.06 32.52
C PRO A 387 -36.77 -52.24 33.97
N PHE A 388 -36.19 -51.52 34.92
CA PHE A 388 -36.80 -51.37 36.25
C PHE A 388 -36.81 -49.91 36.71
N ASN A 389 -38.00 -49.55 37.16
CA ASN A 389 -38.51 -48.24 37.56
C ASN A 389 -37.76 -47.59 38.73
N HIS A 390 -37.78 -46.26 38.72
CA HIS A 390 -37.78 -45.40 39.89
C HIS A 390 -38.94 -45.74 40.86
N THR A 391 -38.64 -45.88 42.16
CA THR A 391 -39.41 -45.28 43.27
C THR A 391 -38.65 -45.35 44.61
N HIS A 392 -38.57 -44.18 45.26
CA HIS A 392 -38.45 -43.83 46.69
C HIS A 392 -37.99 -44.83 47.78
N SER A 393 -36.97 -44.37 48.54
CA SER A 393 -36.81 -44.21 50.02
C SER A 393 -37.53 -45.13 51.04
N PRO A 394 -37.04 -45.26 52.29
CA PRO A 394 -35.93 -44.55 52.96
C PRO A 394 -34.68 -45.38 53.27
#